data_AF-W1PMM6-F1
#
_entry.id   AF-W1PMM6-F1
#
_cell.length_a   1.000
_cell.length_b   1.000
_cell.length_c   1.000
_cell.angle_alpha   90.00
_cell.angle_beta   90.00
_cell.angle_gamma   90.00
#
_symmetry.space_group_name_H-M   'P 1'
#
loop_
_entity.id
_entity.type
_entity.pdbx_description
1 polymer ?
#
loop_
_entity_poly.entity_id
_entity_poly.type
_entity_poly.pdbx_seq_one_letter_code
_entity_poly.pdbx_strand_id
1 'polypeptide(L)'
;GYGTLEELLEVITWAQLGIHDKPVGLLNVDGFYNSLLSFIDQAVDEGFIAPAARHIIVSAPTAHDLVRKLEEYEPRHNGVASQLSWEIERQLECSSKTDIPR
;
A
#
# COMPACT_ATOMS: atom_id res chain seq x y z
N GLY A 1 -8.58 -15.34 -12.00
CA GLY A 1 -8.04 -15.39 -13.38
C GLY A 1 -7.37 -14.06 -13.70
N TYR A 2 -7.17 -13.70 -14.98
CA TYR A 2 -6.55 -12.41 -15.31
C TYR A 2 -7.33 -11.21 -14.78
N GLY A 3 -8.66 -11.19 -14.89
CA GLY A 3 -9.49 -10.11 -14.32
C GLY A 3 -9.28 -9.97 -12.81
N THR A 4 -9.33 -11.08 -12.06
CA THR A 4 -9.05 -11.07 -10.61
C THR A 4 -7.68 -10.51 -10.26
N LEU A 5 -6.66 -10.77 -11.09
CA LEU A 5 -5.31 -10.26 -10.84
C LEU A 5 -5.22 -8.76 -11.12
N GLU A 6 -5.90 -8.28 -12.17
CA GLU A 6 -5.96 -6.87 -12.51
C GLU A 6 -6.71 -6.06 -11.43
N GLU A 7 -7.91 -6.50 -11.04
CA GLU A 7 -8.69 -5.90 -9.94
C GLU A 7 -7.90 -5.88 -8.63
N LEU A 8 -7.19 -6.98 -8.32
CA LEU A 8 -6.35 -7.10 -7.13
C LEU A 8 -5.25 -6.03 -7.12
N LEU A 9 -4.51 -5.88 -8.22
CA LEU A 9 -3.40 -4.93 -8.33
C LEU A 9 -3.91 -3.48 -8.32
N GLU A 10 -5.08 -3.21 -8.90
CA GLU A 10 -5.71 -1.89 -8.83
C GLU A 10 -6.01 -1.48 -7.38
N VAL A 11 -6.67 -2.35 -6.60
CA VAL A 11 -7.02 -2.05 -5.20
C VAL A 11 -5.78 -1.95 -4.31
N ILE A 12 -4.73 -2.74 -4.56
CA ILE A 12 -3.44 -2.58 -3.87
C ILE A 12 -2.83 -1.20 -4.18
N THR A 13 -2.91 -0.75 -5.43
CA THR A 13 -2.39 0.56 -5.85
C THR A 13 -3.17 1.69 -5.18
N TRP A 14 -4.49 1.57 -5.05
CA TRP A 14 -5.31 2.56 -4.33
C TRP A 14 -4.92 2.68 -2.86
N ALA A 15 -4.67 1.55 -2.18
CA ALA A 15 -4.13 1.57 -0.82
C ALA A 15 -2.77 2.27 -0.77
N GLN A 16 -1.85 1.91 -1.67
CA GLN A 16 -0.52 2.53 -1.73
C GLN A 16 -0.57 4.05 -1.96
N LEU A 17 -1.53 4.53 -2.75
CA LEU A 17 -1.75 5.97 -2.98
C LEU A 17 -2.43 6.68 -1.79
N GLY A 18 -2.94 5.93 -0.80
CA GLY A 18 -3.65 6.48 0.35
C GLY A 18 -5.12 6.80 0.07
N ILE A 19 -5.72 6.21 -0.97
CA ILE A 19 -7.16 6.38 -1.28
C ILE A 19 -8.02 5.64 -0.25
N HIS A 20 -7.51 4.54 0.31
CA HIS A 20 -8.10 3.85 1.44
C HIS A 20 -7.05 3.14 2.28
N ASP A 21 -7.37 2.90 3.54
CA ASP A 21 -6.47 2.22 4.48
C ASP A 21 -6.79 0.73 4.69
N LYS A 22 -7.76 0.18 3.95
CA LYS A 22 -8.17 -1.23 4.12
C LYS A 22 -7.11 -2.22 3.63
N PRO A 23 -6.89 -3.36 4.31
CA PRO A 23 -6.03 -4.42 3.81
C PRO A 23 -6.64 -5.15 2.61
N VAL A 24 -5.79 -5.79 1.82
CA VAL A 24 -6.18 -6.65 0.69
C VAL A 24 -5.88 -8.11 1.04
N GLY A 25 -6.94 -8.91 1.16
CA GLY A 25 -6.85 -10.31 1.56
C GLY A 25 -6.66 -11.29 0.40
N LEU A 26 -5.67 -12.18 0.50
CA LEU A 26 -5.46 -13.31 -0.41
C LEU A 26 -5.68 -14.64 0.30
N LEU A 27 -6.74 -15.35 -0.07
CA LEU A 27 -6.99 -16.72 0.37
C LEU A 27 -6.10 -17.68 -0.42
N ASN A 28 -4.97 -18.07 0.18
CA ASN A 28 -3.91 -18.84 -0.47
C ASN A 28 -4.09 -20.35 -0.28
N VAL A 29 -5.14 -20.91 -0.88
CA VAL A 29 -5.44 -22.35 -0.84
C VAL A 29 -4.34 -23.12 -1.57
N ASP A 30 -3.79 -24.16 -0.92
CA ASP A 30 -2.74 -25.04 -1.46
C ASP A 30 -1.53 -24.31 -2.06
N GLY A 31 -1.26 -23.08 -1.63
CA GLY A 31 -0.15 -22.27 -2.13
C GLY A 31 -0.34 -21.69 -3.53
N PHE A 32 -1.58 -21.61 -4.04
CA PHE A 32 -1.88 -21.06 -5.37
C PHE A 32 -1.24 -19.68 -5.65
N TYR A 33 -1.20 -18.80 -4.65
CA TYR A 33 -0.63 -17.45 -4.74
C TYR A 33 0.85 -17.35 -4.33
N ASN A 34 1.54 -18.45 -4.06
CA ASN A 34 2.95 -18.40 -3.61
C ASN A 34 3.85 -17.67 -4.61
N SER A 35 3.75 -17.96 -5.91
CA SER A 35 4.57 -17.29 -6.92
C SER A 35 4.29 -15.80 -7.02
N LEU A 36 3.03 -15.38 -6.84
CA LEU A 36 2.67 -13.95 -6.82
C LEU A 36 3.26 -13.27 -5.58
N LEU A 37 3.13 -13.88 -4.41
CA LEU A 37 3.69 -13.35 -3.16
C LEU A 37 5.22 -13.23 -3.26
N SER A 38 5.91 -14.24 -3.78
CA SER A 38 7.36 -14.21 -4.01
C SER A 38 7.78 -13.14 -5.02
N PHE A 39 7.00 -12.93 -6.09
CA PHE A 39 7.27 -11.83 -7.02
C PHE A 39 7.16 -10.46 -6.34
N ILE A 40 6.15 -10.27 -5.49
CA ILE A 40 5.96 -9.03 -4.74
C ILE A 40 7.08 -8.84 -3.71
N ASP A 41 7.52 -9.90 -3.03
CA ASP A 41 8.68 -9.87 -2.13
C ASP A 41 9.94 -9.43 -2.90
N GLN A 42 10.21 -10.01 -4.07
CA GLN A 42 11.33 -9.59 -4.92
C GLN A 42 11.22 -8.12 -5.35
N ALA A 43 10.02 -7.65 -5.70
CA ALA A 43 9.81 -6.26 -6.08
C ALA A 43 10.06 -5.29 -4.91
N VAL A 44 9.87 -5.73 -3.67
CA VAL A 44 10.28 -4.98 -2.47
C VAL A 44 11.81 -4.95 -2.35
N ASP A 45 12.47 -6.11 -2.50
CA ASP A 45 13.92 -6.24 -2.38
C ASP A 45 14.67 -5.41 -3.44
N GLU A 46 14.13 -5.34 -4.66
CA GLU A 46 14.64 -4.51 -5.76
C GLU A 46 14.27 -3.02 -5.63
N GLY A 47 13.46 -2.65 -4.64
CA GLY A 47 13.09 -1.26 -4.36
C GLY A 47 11.98 -0.69 -5.24
N PHE A 48 11.28 -1.51 -6.04
CA PHE A 48 10.10 -1.08 -6.79
C PHE A 48 8.88 -0.85 -5.88
N ILE A 49 8.78 -1.60 -4.77
CA ILE A 49 7.72 -1.48 -3.78
C ILE A 49 8.34 -1.09 -2.44
N ALA A 50 7.82 -0.05 -1.79
CA ALA A 50 8.28 0.32 -0.46
C ALA A 50 7.99 -0.81 0.55
N PRO A 51 8.89 -1.13 1.49
CA PRO A 51 8.68 -2.19 2.48
C PRO A 51 7.36 -2.04 3.26
N ALA A 52 6.94 -0.80 3.53
CA ALA A 52 5.66 -0.52 4.19
C ALA A 52 4.43 -0.93 3.33
N ALA A 53 4.49 -0.72 2.02
CA ALA A 53 3.41 -1.06 1.08
C ALA A 53 3.24 -2.58 0.94
N ARG A 54 4.29 -3.38 1.21
CA ARG A 54 4.20 -4.84 1.22
C ARG A 54 3.16 -5.38 2.20
N HIS A 55 2.92 -4.66 3.29
CA HIS A 55 1.97 -5.03 4.33
C HIS A 55 0.50 -4.83 3.94
N ILE A 56 0.21 -4.12 2.85
CA ILE A 56 -1.16 -3.98 2.32
C ILE A 56 -1.78 -5.36 2.05
N ILE A 57 -0.96 -6.31 1.59
CA ILE A 57 -1.40 -7.66 1.26
C ILE A 57 -1.29 -8.58 2.46
N VAL A 58 -2.43 -9.13 2.86
CA VAL A 58 -2.55 -10.13 3.93
C VAL A 58 -2.94 -11.46 3.31
N SER A 59 -2.20 -12.53 3.61
CA SER A 59 -2.55 -13.88 3.12
C SER A 59 -2.71 -14.90 4.23
N ALA A 60 -3.58 -15.87 3.99
CA ALA A 60 -3.77 -17.04 4.84
C ALA A 60 -4.31 -18.23 4.04
N PRO A 61 -4.06 -19.48 4.47
CA PRO A 61 -4.53 -20.67 3.75
C PRO A 61 -6.01 -20.98 4.00
N THR A 62 -6.62 -20.42 5.05
CA THR A 62 -8.03 -20.64 5.39
C THR A 62 -8.79 -19.33 5.47
N ALA A 63 -10.10 -19.37 5.18
CA ALA A 63 -10.95 -18.20 5.25
C ALA A 63 -11.04 -17.62 6.67
N HIS A 64 -11.14 -18.49 7.68
CA HIS A 64 -11.18 -18.09 9.09
C HIS A 64 -9.91 -17.34 9.51
N ASP A 65 -8.73 -17.87 9.15
CA ASP A 65 -7.47 -17.20 9.48
C ASP A 65 -7.29 -15.90 8.68
N LEU A 66 -7.77 -15.85 7.44
CA LEU A 66 -7.72 -14.64 6.64
C LEU A 66 -8.56 -13.53 7.27
N VAL A 67 -9.82 -13.81 7.61
CA VAL A 67 -10.72 -12.82 8.21
C VAL A 67 -10.15 -12.30 9.52
N ARG A 68 -9.65 -13.17 10.40
CA ARG A 68 -8.99 -12.75 11.65
C ARG A 68 -7.83 -11.79 11.39
N LYS A 69 -6.94 -12.11 10.45
CA LYS A 69 -5.81 -11.22 10.12
C LYS A 69 -6.25 -9.89 9.49
N LEU A 70 -7.36 -9.88 8.75
CA LEU A 70 -7.92 -8.65 8.19
C LEU A 70 -8.53 -7.75 9.28
N GLU A 71 -9.12 -8.34 10.32
CA GLU A 71 -9.65 -7.60 11.49
C GLU A 71 -8.54 -7.03 12.38
N GLU A 72 -7.42 -7.75 12.52
CA GLU A 72 -6.23 -7.33 13.28
C GLU A 72 -5.32 -6.34 12.53
N TYR A 73 -5.66 -6.01 11.29
CA TYR A 73 -4.80 -5.20 10.44
C TYR A 73 -4.76 -3.73 10.89
N GLU A 74 -3.55 -3.20 11.02
CA GLU A 74 -3.28 -1.77 11.16
C GLU A 74 -2.49 -1.26 9.96
N PRO A 75 -2.91 -0.15 9.31
CA PRO A 75 -2.22 0.42 8.17
C PRO A 75 -0.79 0.84 8.54
N ARG A 76 0.20 0.28 7.82
CA ARG A 76 1.63 0.61 8.02
C ARG A 76 2.22 1.47 6.92
N HIS A 77 1.45 1.72 5.86
CA HIS A 77 1.89 2.51 4.72
C HIS A 77 1.42 3.96 4.91
N ASN A 78 2.35 4.90 4.71
CA ASN A 78 1.98 6.30 4.56
C ASN A 78 1.63 6.51 3.08
N GLY A 79 0.40 6.90 2.78
CA GLY A 79 -0.01 7.21 1.41
C GLY A 79 0.91 8.26 0.79
N VAL A 80 1.28 8.06 -0.48
CA VAL A 80 2.13 9.04 -1.20
C VAL A 80 1.44 10.42 -1.25
N ALA A 81 0.11 10.44 -1.35
CA ALA A 81 -0.67 11.66 -1.38
C ALA A 81 -0.58 12.48 -0.08
N SER A 82 -0.53 11.83 1.08
CA SER A 82 -0.47 12.53 2.36
C SER A 82 0.91 13.18 2.58
N GLN A 83 1.99 12.58 2.07
CA GLN A 83 3.33 13.17 2.12
C GLN A 83 3.47 14.40 1.22
N LEU A 84 2.90 14.35 0.02
CA LEU A 84 2.90 15.47 -0.92
C LEU A 84 2.12 16.68 -0.38
N SER A 85 1.01 16.48 0.33
CA SER A 85 0.21 17.57 0.92
C SER A 85 1.05 18.44 1.87
N TRP A 86 1.77 17.81 2.79
CA TRP A 86 2.59 18.52 3.79
C TRP A 86 3.81 19.22 3.20
N GLU A 87 4.42 18.64 2.15
CA GLU A 87 5.56 19.25 1.48
C GLU A 87 5.16 20.44 0.61
N ILE A 88 4.00 20.38 -0.05
CA ILE A 88 3.43 21.49 -0.81
C ILE A 88 3.06 22.64 0.13
N GLU A 89 2.40 22.36 1.26
CA GLU A 89 2.07 23.37 2.27
C GLU A 89 3.32 24.06 2.82
N ARG A 90 4.36 23.29 3.16
CA ARG A 90 5.66 23.85 3.60
C ARG A 90 6.34 24.70 2.55
N GLN A 91 6.25 24.32 1.27
CA GLN A 91 6.84 25.10 0.18
C GLN A 91 6.09 26.42 -0.05
N LEU A 92 4.76 26.42 0.07
CA LEU A 92 3.93 27.62 -0.02
C LEU A 92 4.15 28.58 1.18
N GLU A 93 4.30 28.03 2.39
CA GLU A 93 4.67 28.81 3.58
C GLU A 93 6.08 29.42 3.50
N CYS A 94 7.02 28.74 2.83
CA CYS A 94 8.38 29.25 2.66
C CYS A 94 8.44 30.35 1.58
N SER A 95 7.61 30.28 0.54
CA SER A 95 7.56 31.28 -0.54
C SER A 95 6.89 32.59 -0.12
N SER A 96 5.98 32.57 0.86
CA SER A 96 5.27 33.77 1.32
C SER A 96 6.09 34.67 2.27
N LYS A 97 7.23 34.19 2.78
CA LYS A 97 8.10 34.94 3.70
C LYS A 97 9.18 35.79 3.00
N THR A 98 9.27 35.74 1.68
CA THR A 98 10.34 36.41 0.91
C THR A 98 10.00 37.79 0.35
N ASP A 99 8.76 38.28 0.47
CA ASP A 99 8.33 39.57 -0.12
C ASP A 99 7.92 40.62 0.93
N ILE A 100 8.81 40.97 1.85
CA ILE A 100 8.73 42.27 2.55
C ILE A 100 10.05 43.02 2.30
N PRO A 101 10.14 43.85 1.26
CA PRO A 101 11.20 44.84 1.16
C PRO A 101 10.96 45.93 2.21
N ARG A 102 11.98 46.20 3.02
CA ARG A 102 12.06 47.38 3.90
C ARG A 102 12.24 48.66 3.09
#